data_AF-A0A8T5QLE2-F1
#
_entry.id   AF-A0A8T5QLE2-F1
#
_cell.length_a   1.000
_cell.length_b   1.000
_cell.length_c   1.000
_cell.angle_alpha   90.00
_cell.angle_beta   90.00
_cell.angle_gamma   90.00
#
_symmetry.space_group_name_H-M   'P 1'
#
loop_
_entity.id
_entity.type
_entity.pdbx_description
1 polymer ?
#
loop_
_entity_poly.entity_id
_entity_poly.type
_entity_poly.pdbx_seq_one_letter_code
_entity_poly.pdbx_strand_id
1 'polypeptide(L)'
;MDVVRNPEQKEIKEPIKSVLIGRLPRKEGAKFKTAVVRLYNVNNPHKTTEFPVKTFEFDNTEKMRIRRLNVSYYLEGNDIVINDLEEIYILREDNKLIVKGYQIEVEKRE
;
A
#
# COMPACT_ATOMS: atom_id res chain seq x y z
N MET A 1 12.85 8.86 4.03
CA MET A 1 11.86 7.78 3.94
C MET A 1 11.88 7.02 5.25
N ASP A 2 10.78 7.04 5.99
CA ASP A 2 10.63 6.25 7.21
C ASP A 2 10.13 4.84 6.87
N VAL A 3 10.74 3.80 7.45
CA VAL A 3 10.40 2.39 7.20
C VAL A 3 9.98 1.74 8.50
N VAL A 4 8.69 1.44 8.60
CA VAL A 4 8.09 0.78 9.76
C VAL A 4 7.90 -0.69 9.44
N ARG A 5 8.64 -1.56 10.12
CA ARG A 5 8.58 -3.01 9.94
C ARG A 5 7.70 -3.65 11.01
N ASN A 6 6.79 -4.52 10.60
CA ASN A 6 5.86 -5.26 11.45
C ASN A 6 5.23 -4.38 12.53
N PRO A 7 4.55 -3.28 12.16
CA PRO A 7 3.88 -2.43 13.13
C PRO A 7 2.98 -3.27 14.04
N GLU A 8 3.01 -2.96 15.35
CA GLU A 8 2.18 -3.62 16.37
C GLU A 8 0.71 -3.20 16.27
N GLN A 9 0.46 -2.05 15.65
CA GLN A 9 -0.87 -1.50 15.42
C GLN A 9 -1.70 -2.42 14.53
N LYS A 10 -2.89 -2.79 15.00
CA LYS A 10 -3.87 -3.57 14.22
C LYS A 10 -4.53 -2.74 13.11
N GLU A 11 -4.64 -1.45 13.33
CA GLU A 11 -5.23 -0.49 12.40
C GLU A 11 -4.28 0.69 12.25
N ILE A 12 -4.01 1.04 10.99
CA ILE A 12 -3.18 2.19 10.62
C ILE A 12 -4.02 3.06 9.71
N LYS A 13 -4.10 4.34 10.06
CA LYS A 13 -4.87 5.36 9.38
C LYS A 13 -3.93 6.52 9.05
N GLU A 14 -3.81 6.87 7.77
CA GLU A 14 -2.86 7.88 7.31
C GLU A 14 -3.52 8.80 6.25
N PRO A 15 -3.43 10.13 6.39
CA PRO A 15 -3.84 11.06 5.34
C PRO A 15 -2.79 11.07 4.24
N ILE A 16 -3.16 10.68 3.02
CA ILE A 16 -2.19 10.48 1.93
C ILE A 16 -2.86 10.61 0.56
N LYS A 17 -2.12 11.06 -0.46
CA LYS A 17 -2.65 11.22 -1.83
C LYS A 17 -2.64 9.94 -2.65
N SER A 18 -1.59 9.14 -2.51
CA SER A 18 -1.51 7.85 -3.18
C SER A 18 -0.74 6.82 -2.39
N VAL A 19 -0.98 5.55 -2.74
CA VAL A 19 -0.26 4.40 -2.19
C VAL A 19 0.22 3.50 -3.31
N LEU A 20 1.42 2.96 -3.15
CA LEU A 20 1.94 1.86 -3.94
C LEU A 20 2.06 0.62 -3.06
N ILE A 21 1.28 -0.40 -3.43
CA ILE A 21 1.18 -1.68 -2.74
C ILE A 21 1.99 -2.70 -3.54
N GLY A 22 2.83 -3.44 -2.85
CA GLY A 22 3.67 -4.45 -3.48
C GLY A 22 3.94 -5.65 -2.58
N ARG A 23 4.84 -6.50 -3.08
CA ARG A 23 5.40 -7.62 -2.32
C ARG A 23 6.92 -7.60 -2.39
N LEU A 24 7.56 -7.93 -1.28
CA LEU A 24 9.00 -8.18 -1.18
C LEU A 24 9.26 -9.70 -1.12
N PRO A 25 10.52 -10.13 -1.33
CA PRO A 25 10.91 -11.51 -1.07
C PRO A 25 10.50 -11.97 0.34
N ARG A 26 10.26 -13.27 0.47
CA ARG A 26 10.00 -13.91 1.76
C ARG A 26 11.23 -13.76 2.66
N LYS A 27 11.02 -13.39 3.93
CA LYS A 27 12.06 -13.42 4.98
C LYS A 27 12.35 -14.85 5.42
N GLU A 28 13.56 -15.09 5.92
CA GLU A 28 13.95 -16.39 6.46
C GLU A 28 12.97 -16.86 7.56
N GLY A 29 12.58 -18.13 7.53
CA GLY A 29 11.61 -18.72 8.46
C GLY A 29 10.13 -18.36 8.22
N ALA A 30 9.80 -17.41 7.34
CA ALA A 30 8.41 -17.03 7.08
C ALA A 30 7.72 -18.02 6.12
N LYS A 31 6.44 -18.32 6.37
CA LYS A 31 5.62 -19.17 5.49
C LYS A 31 5.17 -18.41 4.24
N PHE A 32 4.92 -17.11 4.36
CA PHE A 32 4.42 -16.27 3.27
C PHE A 32 5.38 -15.13 2.91
N LYS A 33 5.05 -14.31 1.90
CA LYS A 33 5.88 -13.17 1.47
C LYS A 33 5.69 -11.97 2.40
N THR A 34 6.56 -10.97 2.26
CA THR A 34 6.39 -9.68 2.93
C THR A 34 5.53 -8.78 2.05
N ALA A 35 4.44 -8.26 2.60
CA ALA A 35 3.66 -7.22 1.95
C ALA A 35 4.30 -5.85 2.22
N VAL A 36 4.30 -4.97 1.23
CA VAL A 36 4.83 -3.61 1.38
C VAL A 36 3.79 -2.59 0.95
N VAL A 37 3.65 -1.53 1.73
CA VAL A 37 2.73 -0.41 1.48
C VAL A 37 3.52 0.88 1.55
N ARG A 38 3.67 1.59 0.43
CA ARG A 38 4.45 2.82 0.30
C ARG A 38 3.52 4.01 0.11
N LEU A 39 3.64 5.01 0.96
CA LEU A 39 2.78 6.19 1.01
C LEU A 39 3.44 7.37 0.28
N TYR A 40 2.67 8.13 -0.52
CA TYR A 40 3.16 9.29 -1.27
C TYR A 40 2.22 10.50 -1.20
N ASN A 41 2.80 11.70 -1.10
CA ASN A 41 2.06 12.97 -1.10
C ASN A 41 1.67 13.47 -2.51
N VAL A 42 1.93 12.66 -3.54
CA VAL A 42 1.64 12.96 -4.95
C VAL A 42 0.90 11.78 -5.58
N ASN A 43 0.09 12.07 -6.60
CA ASN A 43 -0.48 11.04 -7.47
C ASN A 43 0.58 10.57 -8.49
N ASN A 44 0.41 9.35 -8.99
CA ASN A 44 1.28 8.75 -10.00
C ASN A 44 2.78 8.85 -9.65
N PRO A 45 3.20 8.40 -8.44
CA PRO A 45 4.57 8.62 -7.97
C PRO A 45 5.63 8.02 -8.91
N HIS A 46 5.29 6.96 -9.65
CA HIS A 46 6.16 6.34 -10.66
C HIS A 46 6.51 7.24 -11.86
N LYS A 47 5.77 8.34 -12.07
CA LYS A 47 6.07 9.35 -13.10
C LYS A 47 6.87 10.54 -12.54
N THR A 48 7.24 10.49 -11.26
CA THR A 48 7.90 11.58 -10.54
C THR A 48 9.23 11.12 -9.94
N THR A 49 10.02 12.04 -9.40
CA THR A 49 11.23 11.74 -8.61
C THR A 49 10.96 11.65 -7.10
N GLU A 50 9.69 11.68 -6.69
CA GLU A 50 9.29 11.68 -5.28
C GLU A 50 9.50 10.31 -4.64
N PHE A 51 10.11 10.31 -3.45
CA PHE A 51 10.27 9.10 -2.64
C PHE A 51 9.05 8.89 -1.73
N PRO A 52 8.79 7.64 -1.28
CA PRO A 52 7.78 7.40 -0.26
C PRO A 52 8.06 8.23 0.99
N VAL A 53 7.02 8.88 1.51
CA VAL A 53 7.11 9.55 2.80
C VAL A 53 7.22 8.52 3.93
N LYS A 54 6.54 7.38 3.76
CA LYS A 54 6.48 6.29 4.73
C LYS A 54 6.31 4.95 4.02
N THR A 55 6.97 3.92 4.52
CA THR A 55 6.83 2.55 4.03
C THR A 55 6.51 1.62 5.18
N PHE A 56 5.44 0.84 5.03
CA PHE A 56 5.10 -0.24 5.94
C PHE A 56 5.47 -1.59 5.34
N GLU A 57 6.21 -2.39 6.07
CA GLU A 57 6.54 -3.78 5.72
C GLU A 57 5.84 -4.73 6.69
N PHE A 58 5.07 -5.69 6.16
CA PHE A 58 4.35 -6.70 6.93
C PHE A 58 4.83 -8.09 6.53
N ASP A 59 5.66 -8.68 7.37
CA ASP A 59 6.20 -10.02 7.13
C ASP A 59 5.13 -11.09 7.26
N ASN A 60 5.38 -12.23 6.61
CA ASN A 60 4.55 -13.42 6.68
C ASN A 60 3.06 -13.16 6.31
N THR A 61 2.83 -12.34 5.28
CA THR A 61 1.50 -12.00 4.78
C THR A 61 1.08 -12.93 3.64
N GLU A 62 -0.01 -13.69 3.85
CA GLU A 62 -0.61 -14.60 2.85
C GLU A 62 -1.29 -13.84 1.72
N LYS A 63 -2.05 -12.80 2.05
CA LYS A 63 -2.82 -12.00 1.08
C LYS A 63 -3.15 -10.61 1.57
N MET A 64 -3.29 -9.71 0.60
CA MET A 64 -3.84 -8.37 0.79
C MET A 64 -5.17 -8.24 0.04
N ARG A 65 -6.20 -7.70 0.70
CA ARG A 65 -7.52 -7.45 0.12
C ARG A 65 -7.75 -5.96 0.02
N ILE A 66 -7.91 -5.45 -1.20
CA ILE A 66 -8.27 -4.05 -1.44
C ILE A 66 -9.78 -3.99 -1.63
N ARG A 67 -10.48 -3.06 -0.95
CA ARG A 67 -11.94 -2.97 -1.00
C ARG A 67 -12.39 -1.57 -1.38
N ARG A 68 -13.31 -1.49 -2.36
CA ARG A 68 -14.03 -0.27 -2.76
C ARG A 68 -13.10 0.90 -3.12
N LEU A 69 -12.06 0.63 -3.88
CA LEU A 69 -11.10 1.63 -4.37
C LEU A 69 -10.91 1.47 -5.88
N ASN A 70 -10.63 2.57 -6.57
CA ASN A 70 -10.14 2.53 -7.94
C ASN A 70 -8.64 2.22 -7.93
N VAL A 71 -8.26 1.11 -8.55
CA VAL A 71 -6.89 0.57 -8.50
C VAL A 71 -6.29 0.50 -9.90
N SER A 72 -5.02 0.88 -10.01
CA SER A 72 -4.22 0.70 -11.22
C SER A 72 -3.19 -0.41 -10.97
N TYR A 73 -3.21 -1.46 -11.78
CA TYR A 73 -2.26 -2.57 -11.70
C TYR A 73 -1.29 -2.50 -12.89
N TYR A 74 -0.01 -2.30 -12.59
CA TYR A 74 1.03 -2.13 -13.60
C TYR A 74 1.71 -3.46 -13.89
N LEU A 75 1.55 -3.98 -15.11
CA LEU A 75 2.08 -5.29 -15.51
C LEU A 75 3.61 -5.33 -15.66
N GLU A 76 4.24 -4.19 -15.91
CA GLU A 76 5.70 -4.07 -15.91
C GLU A 76 6.30 -4.21 -14.49
N GLY A 77 5.45 -4.17 -13.45
CA GLY A 77 5.84 -4.33 -12.05
C GLY A 77 5.07 -5.46 -11.34
N ASN A 78 5.26 -5.53 -10.03
CA ASN A 78 4.48 -6.40 -9.15
C ASN A 78 3.57 -5.59 -8.22
N ASP A 79 3.29 -4.34 -8.61
CA ASP A 79 2.76 -3.32 -7.73
C ASP A 79 1.39 -2.83 -8.20
N ILE A 80 0.54 -2.51 -7.23
CA ILE A 80 -0.76 -1.86 -7.40
C ILE A 80 -0.60 -0.43 -6.91
N VAL A 81 -1.00 0.55 -7.72
CA VAL A 81 -1.10 1.94 -7.30
C VAL A 81 -2.56 2.31 -7.09
N ILE A 82 -2.82 3.05 -6.01
CA ILE A 82 -4.12 3.64 -5.72
C ILE A 82 -3.88 5.14 -5.55
N ASN A 83 -4.46 5.93 -6.44
CA ASN A 83 -4.33 7.39 -6.48
C ASN A 83 -5.61 8.06 -5.95
N ASP A 84 -5.58 9.39 -5.84
CA ASP A 84 -6.74 10.22 -5.50
C ASP A 84 -7.34 9.86 -4.13
N LEU A 85 -6.47 9.45 -3.21
CA LEU A 85 -6.82 9.20 -1.83
C LEU A 85 -6.85 10.52 -1.06
N GLU A 86 -7.82 10.65 -0.17
CA GLU A 86 -7.69 11.57 0.97
C GLU A 86 -7.07 10.84 2.16
N GLU A 87 -7.43 9.56 2.31
CA GLU A 87 -7.10 8.77 3.47
C GLU A 87 -7.08 7.28 3.15
N ILE A 88 -6.16 6.56 3.81
CA ILE A 88 -6.04 5.12 3.72
C ILE A 88 -6.14 4.47 5.10
N TYR A 89 -6.79 3.31 5.13
CA TYR A 89 -6.93 2.43 6.29
C TYR A 89 -6.31 1.08 5.95
N ILE A 90 -5.30 0.69 6.71
CA ILE A 90 -4.65 -0.62 6.61
C ILE A 90 -4.98 -1.38 7.89
N LEU A 91 -5.76 -2.45 7.73
CA LEU A 91 -6.13 -3.34 8.84
C LEU A 91 -5.39 -4.66 8.74
N ARG A 92 -4.83 -5.12 9.86
CA ARG A 92 -4.14 -6.40 9.97
C ARG A 92 -5.00 -7.43 10.71
N GLU A 93 -5.25 -8.56 10.03
CA GLU A 93 -5.95 -9.74 10.57
C GLU A 93 -5.02 -10.95 10.42
N ASP A 94 -4.26 -11.26 11.47
CA ASP A 94 -3.23 -12.32 11.46
C ASP A 94 -2.21 -12.15 10.32
N ASN A 95 -2.29 -13.04 9.33
CA ASN A 95 -1.46 -13.08 8.12
C ASN A 95 -2.15 -12.43 6.90
N LYS A 96 -3.23 -11.67 7.11
CA LYS A 96 -4.01 -11.00 6.06
C LYS A 96 -4.01 -9.50 6.30
N LEU A 97 -3.96 -8.75 5.20
CA LEU A 97 -4.13 -7.31 5.21
C LEU A 97 -5.42 -6.94 4.49
N ILE A 98 -6.15 -5.96 5.03
CA ILE A 98 -7.28 -5.33 4.37
C ILE A 98 -6.93 -3.86 4.17
N VAL A 99 -6.96 -3.41 2.92
CA VAL A 99 -6.76 -2.01 2.54
C VAL A 99 -8.10 -1.41 2.13
N LYS A 100 -8.46 -0.31 2.78
CA LYS A 100 -9.61 0.53 2.45
C LYS A 100 -9.11 1.97 2.32
N GLY A 101 -9.89 2.83 1.69
CA GLY A 101 -9.57 4.25 1.62
C GLY A 101 -10.78 5.05 1.19
N TYR A 102 -10.61 6.37 1.20
CA TYR A 102 -11.62 7.32 0.75
C TYR A 102 -11.09 8.11 -0.45
N GLN A 103 -11.91 8.18 -1.50
CA GLN A 103 -11.66 8.92 -2.74
C GLN A 103 -12.92 9.77 -3.01
N ILE A 104 -12.80 11.10 -3.10
CA ILE A 104 -13.95 11.98 -3.40
C ILE A 104 -14.23 11.99 -4.91
N GLU A 105 -13.22 12.34 -5.69
CA GLU A 105 -13.27 12.32 -7.15
C GLU A 105 -12.15 11.42 -7.65
N VAL A 106 -12.51 10.41 -8.42
CA VAL A 106 -11.52 9.64 -9.17
C VAL A 106 -11.34 10.33 -10.49
N GLU A 107 -10.14 10.84 -10.73
CA GLU A 107 -9.79 11.54 -11.97
C GLU A 107 -10.16 10.68 -13.19
N LYS A 108 -10.86 11.26 -14.18
CA LYS A 108 -11.04 10.62 -15.49
C LYS A 108 -9.68 10.63 -16.19
N ARG A 109 -8.93 9.54 -16.04
CA ARG A 109 -7.70 9.35 -16.80
C ARG A 109 -8.08 8.92 -18.22
N GLU A 110 -7.63 9.70 -19.20
CA GLU A 110 -7.73 9.39 -20.64
C GLU A 110 -6.82 8.22 -21.04
#